data_AF-A0A959W115-F1
#
_entry.id   AF-A0A959W115-F1
#
_cell.length_a   1.000
_cell.length_b   1.000
_cell.length_c   1.000
_cell.angle_alpha   90.00
_cell.angle_beta   90.00
_cell.angle_gamma   90.00
#
_symmetry.space_group_name_H-M   'P 1'
#
loop_
_entity.id
_entity.type
_entity.pdbx_description
1 polymer ?
#
loop_
_entity_poly.entity_id
_entity_poly.type
_entity_poly.pdbx_seq_one_letter_code
_entity_poly.pdbx_strand_id
1 'polypeptide(L)'
;MPPRTILYTGKGGVGKTSVAAATARRAAAEGRRTVILSTDPAHSLSDSLGVELGPDPVEVSPGLWGQEVIAEAEMRRNWDRVAAWMTGLLQSKGVDQVRAEELSVPPGLDELFSLLQIKRHWDREEFDVVIVDCAPSGETLRLLGYPEVASWWVRKVFPWNRSLLSKAAPIAKALEIPMPEPELMDEVEHLIENLLAMDGILRDHEHCSIRLVMNPDRMVINEARRTFTHLCLFGYLTDAVIVNRVFPDEVADSYFAGWREQQSTQLEMVEEGFSPVPVLTARYFDREVIGEEMHTRLADDLYGEIDPSGLLHSGMAREVATEDGRTVIRIRAPFTEKGEVKLQQAGEELLVQVGEARRTIMLPSGLARRSPSKASFENETLEIVFEDRNVTEA
;
A
#
# COMPACT_ATOMS: atom_id res chain seq x y z
N MET A 1 11.51 3.84 -20.61
CA MET A 1 11.03 4.75 -19.55
C MET A 1 10.16 3.88 -18.66
N PRO A 2 10.33 3.95 -17.33
CA PRO A 2 9.57 3.10 -16.43
C PRO A 2 8.06 3.37 -16.58
N PRO A 3 7.21 2.34 -16.40
CA PRO A 3 5.78 2.48 -16.55
C PRO A 3 5.20 3.35 -15.43
N ARG A 4 4.11 4.05 -15.75
CA ARG A 4 3.29 4.70 -14.74
C ARG A 4 2.56 3.63 -13.90
N THR A 5 2.90 3.52 -12.63
CA THR A 5 2.36 2.50 -11.72
C THR A 5 1.39 3.12 -10.72
N ILE A 6 0.13 2.65 -10.68
CA ILE A 6 -0.92 3.18 -9.80
C ILE A 6 -1.47 2.04 -8.94
N LEU A 7 -1.30 2.14 -7.63
CA LEU A 7 -1.78 1.15 -6.68
C LEU A 7 -3.12 1.59 -6.09
N TYR A 8 -4.10 0.70 -6.08
CA TYR A 8 -5.40 0.90 -5.48
C TYR A 8 -5.47 0.15 -4.15
N THR A 9 -5.72 0.88 -3.06
CA THR A 9 -5.85 0.27 -1.72
C THR A 9 -7.00 0.87 -0.94
N GLY A 10 -7.47 0.15 0.08
CA GLY A 10 -8.67 0.50 0.85
C GLY A 10 -9.25 -0.71 1.57
N LYS A 11 -10.26 -0.47 2.42
CA LYS A 11 -10.93 -1.53 3.17
C LYS A 11 -11.60 -2.55 2.23
N GLY A 12 -11.71 -3.81 2.66
CA GLY A 12 -12.48 -4.83 1.92
C GLY A 12 -13.92 -4.39 1.64
N GLY A 13 -14.43 -4.66 0.44
CA GLY A 13 -15.82 -4.40 0.05
C GLY A 13 -16.16 -2.99 -0.45
N VAL A 14 -15.18 -2.08 -0.55
CA VAL A 14 -15.39 -0.70 -1.05
C VAL A 14 -15.36 -0.57 -2.59
N GLY A 15 -15.12 -1.66 -3.31
CA GLY A 15 -15.10 -1.68 -4.79
C GLY A 15 -13.75 -1.33 -5.43
N LYS A 16 -12.62 -1.62 -4.75
CA LYS A 16 -11.26 -1.41 -5.28
C LYS A 16 -11.05 -2.04 -6.65
N THR A 17 -11.40 -3.31 -6.80
CA THR A 17 -11.25 -4.08 -8.03
C THR A 17 -12.01 -3.44 -9.19
N SER A 18 -13.28 -3.08 -8.99
CA SER A 18 -14.08 -2.39 -10.02
C SER A 18 -13.48 -1.04 -10.41
N VAL A 19 -13.00 -0.26 -9.43
CA VAL A 19 -12.36 1.05 -9.67
C VAL A 19 -11.02 0.89 -10.41
N ALA A 20 -10.19 -0.08 -10.02
CA ALA A 20 -8.93 -0.40 -10.68
C ALA A 20 -9.17 -0.87 -12.13
N ALA A 21 -10.13 -1.78 -12.33
CA ALA A 21 -10.51 -2.29 -13.65
C ALA A 21 -11.08 -1.18 -14.56
N ALA A 22 -11.92 -0.30 -14.02
CA ALA A 22 -12.44 0.88 -14.73
C ALA A 22 -11.31 1.83 -15.15
N THR A 23 -10.36 2.08 -14.25
CA THR A 23 -9.17 2.90 -14.55
C THR A 23 -8.33 2.27 -15.65
N ALA A 24 -8.06 0.97 -15.56
CA ALA A 24 -7.24 0.26 -16.53
C ALA A 24 -7.88 0.26 -17.93
N ARG A 25 -9.20 0.04 -18.01
CA ARG A 25 -9.96 0.12 -19.25
C ARG A 25 -9.96 1.52 -19.85
N ARG A 26 -10.13 2.57 -19.03
CA ARG A 26 -10.09 3.95 -19.53
C ARG A 26 -8.70 4.32 -20.06
N ALA A 27 -7.64 3.95 -19.36
CA ALA A 27 -6.26 4.18 -19.84
C ALA A 27 -5.99 3.46 -21.17
N ALA A 28 -6.44 2.20 -21.32
CA ALA A 28 -6.33 1.46 -22.57
C ALA A 28 -7.14 2.09 -23.71
N ALA A 29 -8.36 2.55 -23.43
CA ALA A 29 -9.20 3.26 -24.39
C ALA A 29 -8.58 4.60 -24.86
N GLU A 30 -7.75 5.23 -24.03
CA GLU A 30 -6.95 6.41 -24.37
C GLU A 30 -5.62 6.08 -25.06
N GLY A 31 -5.41 4.81 -25.43
CA GLY A 31 -4.29 4.36 -26.25
C GLY A 31 -3.03 3.99 -25.48
N ARG A 32 -3.09 3.90 -24.14
CA ARG A 32 -1.98 3.41 -23.31
C ARG A 32 -1.94 1.88 -23.34
N ARG A 33 -0.76 1.28 -23.46
CA ARG A 33 -0.61 -0.16 -23.20
C ARG A 33 -0.69 -0.38 -21.71
N THR A 34 -1.78 -0.97 -21.23
CA THR A 34 -2.08 -1.05 -19.81
C THR A 34 -2.15 -2.49 -19.33
N VAL A 35 -1.48 -2.80 -18.23
CA VAL A 35 -1.68 -4.04 -17.49
C VAL A 35 -2.37 -3.75 -16.16
N ILE A 36 -3.38 -4.53 -15.81
CA ILE A 36 -3.93 -4.59 -14.46
C ILE A 36 -3.53 -5.92 -13.82
N LEU A 37 -2.92 -5.84 -12.64
CA LEU A 37 -2.65 -7.00 -11.81
C LEU A 37 -3.44 -6.93 -10.50
N SER A 38 -3.98 -8.07 -10.07
CA SER A 38 -4.54 -8.21 -8.72
C SER A 38 -3.61 -9.01 -7.83
N THR A 39 -3.39 -8.49 -6.62
CA THR A 39 -2.72 -9.22 -5.54
C THR A 39 -3.73 -9.82 -4.55
N ASP A 40 -5.04 -9.70 -4.81
CA ASP A 40 -6.09 -10.25 -3.96
C ASP A 40 -6.25 -11.77 -4.23
N PRO A 41 -6.14 -12.63 -3.20
CA PRO A 41 -6.33 -14.08 -3.36
C PRO A 41 -7.76 -14.48 -3.73
N ALA A 42 -8.74 -13.56 -3.68
CA ALA A 42 -10.15 -13.86 -3.93
C ALA A 42 -10.55 -13.97 -5.43
N HIS A 43 -9.60 -13.87 -6.38
CA HIS A 43 -9.86 -13.92 -7.83
C HIS A 43 -10.91 -12.91 -8.33
N SER A 44 -11.05 -11.78 -7.63
CA SER A 44 -12.06 -10.75 -7.89
C SER A 44 -11.87 -10.04 -9.24
N LEU A 45 -10.65 -10.04 -9.78
CA LEU A 45 -10.34 -9.34 -11.02
C LEU A 45 -10.80 -10.12 -12.25
N SER A 46 -10.65 -11.45 -12.23
CA SER A 46 -11.20 -12.34 -13.25
C SER A 46 -12.72 -12.16 -13.38
N ASP A 47 -13.43 -12.18 -12.24
CA ASP A 47 -14.87 -11.96 -12.18
C ASP A 47 -15.27 -10.57 -12.67
N SER A 48 -14.54 -9.53 -12.23
CA SER A 48 -14.78 -8.15 -12.64
C SER A 48 -14.60 -7.95 -14.14
N LEU A 49 -13.55 -8.51 -14.74
CA LEU A 49 -13.27 -8.37 -16.17
C LEU A 49 -14.07 -9.33 -17.05
N GLY A 50 -14.63 -10.41 -16.49
CA GLY A 50 -15.35 -11.44 -17.22
C GLY A 50 -14.43 -12.36 -18.04
N VAL A 51 -13.16 -12.50 -17.64
CA VAL A 51 -12.14 -13.31 -18.32
C VAL A 51 -11.34 -14.06 -17.26
N GLU A 52 -11.04 -15.33 -17.51
CA GLU A 52 -10.19 -16.13 -16.63
C GLU A 52 -8.73 -15.64 -16.73
N LEU A 53 -8.20 -15.12 -15.63
CA LEU A 53 -6.82 -14.64 -15.56
C LEU A 53 -5.91 -15.66 -14.89
N GLY A 54 -4.63 -15.61 -15.25
CA GLY A 54 -3.59 -16.47 -14.70
C GLY A 54 -2.40 -15.66 -14.16
N PRO A 55 -1.31 -16.36 -13.80
CA PRO A 55 -0.12 -15.75 -13.23
C PRO A 55 0.72 -14.97 -14.24
N ASP A 56 0.44 -15.10 -15.54
CA ASP A 56 1.09 -14.35 -16.61
C ASP A 56 0.05 -13.46 -17.32
N PRO A 57 0.45 -12.27 -17.82
CA PRO A 57 -0.48 -11.33 -18.45
C PRO A 57 -1.18 -11.91 -19.68
N VAL A 58 -2.49 -11.74 -19.76
CA VAL A 58 -3.33 -12.12 -20.91
C VAL A 58 -4.05 -10.88 -21.44
N GLU A 59 -4.12 -10.72 -22.75
CA GLU A 59 -4.86 -9.61 -23.37
C GLU A 59 -6.37 -9.81 -23.16
N VAL A 60 -7.02 -8.85 -22.49
CA VAL A 60 -8.44 -8.86 -22.14
C VAL A 60 -9.25 -8.09 -23.20
N SER A 61 -8.70 -7.00 -23.70
CA SER A 61 -9.24 -6.18 -24.79
C SER A 61 -8.09 -5.40 -25.45
N PRO A 62 -8.27 -4.79 -26.64
CA PRO A 62 -7.19 -4.07 -27.30
C PRO A 62 -6.51 -3.05 -26.37
N GLY A 63 -5.22 -3.25 -26.11
CA GLY A 63 -4.42 -2.36 -25.25
C GLY A 63 -4.53 -2.62 -23.73
N LEU A 64 -5.34 -3.59 -23.30
CA LEU A 64 -5.51 -3.96 -21.88
C LEU A 64 -5.13 -5.43 -21.64
N TRP A 65 -4.21 -5.65 -20.70
CA TRP A 65 -3.83 -6.96 -20.20
C TRP A 65 -4.25 -7.14 -18.74
N GLY A 66 -4.66 -8.34 -18.38
CA GLY A 66 -5.00 -8.74 -17.02
C GLY A 66 -4.05 -9.81 -16.49
N GLN A 67 -3.76 -9.77 -15.20
CA GLN A 67 -2.97 -10.77 -14.49
C GLN A 67 -3.51 -10.96 -13.06
N GLU A 68 -3.56 -12.19 -12.58
CA GLU A 68 -3.83 -12.48 -11.16
C GLU A 68 -2.63 -13.13 -10.52
N VAL A 69 -2.12 -12.52 -9.45
CA VAL A 69 -0.98 -13.06 -8.74
C VAL A 69 -1.43 -14.25 -7.90
N ILE A 70 -0.98 -15.43 -8.30
CA ILE A 70 -1.18 -16.65 -7.53
C ILE A 70 -0.04 -16.76 -6.52
N ALA A 71 -0.31 -16.43 -5.25
CA ALA A 71 0.69 -16.43 -4.17
C ALA A 71 1.46 -17.76 -4.07
N GLU A 72 0.78 -18.90 -4.21
CA GLU A 72 1.44 -20.22 -4.25
C GLU A 72 2.39 -20.38 -5.45
N ALA A 73 2.06 -19.82 -6.61
CA ALA A 73 2.93 -19.87 -7.78
C ALA A 73 4.17 -18.99 -7.57
N GLU A 74 4.01 -17.80 -6.98
CA GLU A 74 5.12 -16.90 -6.67
C GLU A 74 6.01 -17.42 -5.55
N MET A 75 5.43 -18.01 -4.50
CA MET A 75 6.17 -18.64 -3.42
C MET A 75 6.98 -19.83 -3.96
N ARG A 76 6.40 -20.63 -4.86
CA ARG A 76 7.15 -21.71 -5.54
C ARG A 76 8.32 -21.19 -6.38
N ARG A 77 8.14 -20.04 -7.03
CA ARG A 77 9.19 -19.42 -7.86
C ARG A 77 10.33 -18.83 -7.01
N ASN A 78 10.05 -18.31 -5.82
CA ASN A 78 10.99 -17.45 -5.08
C ASN A 78 11.39 -17.97 -3.68
N TRP A 79 10.72 -18.99 -3.13
CA TRP A 79 10.90 -19.40 -1.72
C TRP A 79 10.91 -20.90 -1.45
N ASP A 80 10.50 -21.75 -2.39
CA ASP A 80 10.38 -23.21 -2.17
C ASP A 80 11.65 -23.85 -1.62
N ARG A 81 12.81 -23.53 -2.20
CA ARG A 81 14.09 -24.09 -1.75
C ARG A 81 14.46 -23.60 -0.35
N VAL A 82 14.09 -22.36 -0.02
CA VAL A 82 14.32 -21.73 1.29
C VAL A 82 13.43 -22.36 2.35
N ALA A 83 12.14 -22.52 2.04
CA ALA A 83 11.17 -23.19 2.90
C ALA A 83 11.58 -24.65 3.17
N ALA A 84 12.02 -25.39 2.14
CA ALA A 84 12.49 -26.76 2.28
C ALA A 84 13.71 -26.88 3.21
N TRP A 85 14.70 -26.00 3.05
CA TRP A 85 15.86 -25.95 3.94
C TRP A 85 15.48 -25.58 5.38
N MET A 86 14.62 -24.57 5.58
CA MET A 86 14.15 -24.18 6.91
C MET A 86 13.36 -25.29 7.59
N THR A 87 12.53 -26.00 6.83
CA THR A 87 11.78 -27.17 7.32
C THR A 87 12.73 -28.25 7.83
N GLY A 88 13.76 -28.60 7.04
CA GLY A 88 14.78 -29.56 7.45
C GLY A 88 15.55 -29.13 8.69
N LEU A 89 15.88 -27.84 8.80
CA LEU A 89 16.57 -27.26 9.97
C LEU A 89 15.71 -27.28 11.24
N LEU A 90 14.40 -27.03 11.12
CA LEU A 90 13.47 -27.10 12.25
C LEU A 90 13.23 -28.54 12.70
N GLN A 91 13.13 -29.47 11.75
CA GLN A 91 13.03 -30.90 12.03
C GLN A 91 14.28 -31.44 12.75
N SER A 92 15.49 -31.03 12.33
CA SER A 92 16.72 -31.41 13.02
C SER A 92 16.81 -30.87 14.45
N LYS A 93 15.97 -29.88 14.79
CA LYS A 93 15.82 -29.32 16.14
C LYS A 93 14.62 -29.91 16.92
N GLY A 94 13.96 -30.93 16.37
CA GLY A 94 12.86 -31.65 17.03
C GLY A 94 11.48 -31.00 16.85
N VAL A 95 11.30 -30.14 15.86
CA VAL A 95 9.97 -29.60 15.50
C VAL A 95 9.24 -30.59 14.60
N ASP A 96 7.97 -30.90 14.93
CA ASP A 96 7.11 -31.76 14.10
C ASP A 96 6.96 -31.20 12.68
N GLN A 97 6.86 -32.09 11.68
CA GLN A 97 6.82 -31.71 10.27
C GLN A 97 5.74 -30.66 9.94
N VAL A 98 4.50 -30.86 10.39
CA VAL A 98 3.39 -29.93 10.12
C VAL A 98 3.67 -28.53 10.68
N ARG A 99 4.24 -28.45 11.88
CA ARG A 99 4.64 -27.17 12.50
C ARG A 99 5.84 -26.55 11.81
N ALA A 100 6.77 -27.37 11.33
CA ALA A 100 7.94 -26.90 10.60
C ALA A 100 7.55 -26.28 9.25
N GLU A 101 6.60 -26.89 8.54
CA GLU A 101 6.03 -26.36 7.30
C GLU A 101 5.33 -25.01 7.54
N GLU A 102 4.50 -24.90 8.58
CA GLU A 102 3.84 -23.62 8.95
C GLU A 102 4.84 -22.52 9.35
N LEU A 103 5.94 -22.86 10.02
CA LEU A 103 6.96 -21.89 10.45
C LEU A 103 7.99 -21.57 9.36
N SER A 104 7.97 -22.28 8.24
CA SER A 104 8.92 -22.10 7.13
C SER A 104 8.58 -20.91 6.23
N VAL A 105 7.35 -20.41 6.31
CA VAL A 105 6.90 -19.23 5.59
C VAL A 105 6.64 -18.11 6.60
N PRO A 106 7.46 -17.04 6.60
CA PRO A 106 7.18 -15.87 7.42
C PRO A 106 5.78 -15.30 7.12
N PRO A 107 5.01 -14.93 8.15
CA PRO A 107 3.71 -14.28 7.96
C PRO A 107 3.83 -13.01 7.10
N GLY A 108 2.94 -12.86 6.10
CA GLY A 108 2.90 -11.70 5.20
C GLY A 108 3.92 -11.74 4.05
N LEU A 109 4.73 -12.80 3.94
CA LEU A 109 5.69 -12.94 2.83
C LEU A 109 5.00 -13.24 1.49
N ASP A 110 3.87 -13.93 1.53
CA ASP A 110 2.95 -14.17 0.41
C ASP A 110 2.47 -12.86 -0.23
N GLU A 111 2.07 -11.90 0.60
CA GLU A 111 1.68 -10.58 0.13
C GLU A 111 2.87 -9.81 -0.48
N LEU A 112 4.08 -9.93 0.09
CA LEU A 112 5.29 -9.32 -0.46
C LEU A 112 5.69 -9.91 -1.82
N PHE A 113 5.55 -11.22 -2.00
CA PHE A 113 5.82 -11.87 -3.29
C PHE A 113 4.88 -11.37 -4.38
N SER A 114 3.62 -11.09 -4.04
CA SER A 114 2.67 -10.56 -5.02
C SER A 114 3.10 -9.21 -5.61
N LEU A 115 3.77 -8.40 -4.80
CA LEU A 115 4.27 -7.10 -5.20
C LEU A 115 5.52 -7.19 -6.10
N LEU A 116 6.29 -8.29 -6.04
CA LEU A 116 7.44 -8.50 -6.93
C LEU A 116 7.08 -8.48 -8.41
N GLN A 117 5.82 -8.79 -8.76
CA GLN A 117 5.32 -8.65 -10.11
C GLN A 117 5.31 -7.19 -10.60
N ILE A 118 5.16 -6.21 -9.70
CA ILE A 118 5.27 -4.78 -10.03
C ILE A 118 6.67 -4.49 -10.56
N LYS A 119 7.72 -4.95 -9.86
CA LYS A 119 9.12 -4.79 -10.30
C LYS A 119 9.37 -5.49 -11.63
N ARG A 120 8.80 -6.67 -11.85
CA ARG A 120 8.93 -7.37 -13.13
C ARG A 120 8.39 -6.53 -14.29
N HIS A 121 7.21 -5.91 -14.13
CA HIS A 121 6.64 -5.02 -15.14
C HIS A 121 7.42 -3.72 -15.29
N TRP A 122 7.90 -3.19 -14.16
CA TRP A 122 8.75 -2.01 -14.11
C TRP A 122 10.05 -2.19 -14.91
N ASP A 123 10.78 -3.29 -14.69
CA ASP A 123 12.06 -3.55 -15.34
C ASP A 123 11.91 -3.86 -16.84
N ARG A 124 10.80 -4.50 -17.23
CA ARG A 124 10.57 -4.95 -18.62
C ARG A 124 10.14 -3.82 -19.55
N GLU A 125 9.54 -2.76 -19.02
CA GLU A 125 9.01 -1.61 -19.79
C GLU A 125 8.07 -2.04 -20.96
N GLU A 126 7.35 -3.15 -20.78
CA GLU A 126 6.43 -3.71 -21.79
C GLU A 126 5.12 -2.91 -21.88
N PHE A 127 4.72 -2.28 -20.78
CA PHE A 127 3.49 -1.51 -20.63
C PHE A 127 3.79 -0.04 -20.35
N ASP A 128 2.87 0.84 -20.71
CA ASP A 128 2.95 2.26 -20.42
C ASP A 128 2.34 2.57 -19.04
N VAL A 129 1.33 1.78 -18.64
CA VAL A 129 0.61 1.92 -17.36
C VAL A 129 0.46 0.55 -16.68
N VAL A 130 0.77 0.50 -15.39
CA VAL A 130 0.59 -0.67 -14.52
C VAL A 130 -0.40 -0.30 -13.42
N ILE A 131 -1.57 -0.93 -13.42
CA ILE A 131 -2.60 -0.77 -12.39
C ILE A 131 -2.51 -1.96 -11.43
N VAL A 132 -2.44 -1.69 -10.13
CA VAL A 132 -2.37 -2.73 -9.10
C VAL A 132 -3.61 -2.67 -8.24
N ASP A 133 -4.45 -3.71 -8.29
CA ASP A 133 -5.51 -3.92 -7.30
C ASP A 133 -4.92 -4.64 -6.08
N CYS A 134 -4.63 -3.87 -5.03
CA CYS A 134 -4.01 -4.43 -3.83
C CYS A 134 -5.04 -5.17 -2.97
N ALA A 135 -4.57 -6.25 -2.35
CA ALA A 135 -5.31 -6.96 -1.31
C ALA A 135 -5.82 -6.01 -0.21
N PRO A 136 -6.94 -6.33 0.46
CA PRO A 136 -7.65 -5.45 1.39
C PRO A 136 -6.94 -5.28 2.75
N SER A 137 -5.75 -4.73 2.77
CA SER A 137 -5.16 -4.13 3.97
C SER A 137 -3.97 -3.29 3.55
N GLY A 138 -3.87 -2.06 4.04
CA GLY A 138 -2.62 -1.29 3.96
C GLY A 138 -1.47 -1.93 4.75
N GLU A 139 -1.62 -3.18 5.23
CA GLU A 139 -0.67 -3.96 6.04
C GLU A 139 0.54 -4.42 5.22
N THR A 140 0.33 -4.85 3.97
CA THR A 140 1.42 -5.25 3.07
C THR A 140 2.38 -4.10 2.77
N LEU A 141 1.84 -2.90 2.53
CA LEU A 141 2.65 -1.70 2.28
C LEU A 141 3.45 -1.28 3.54
N ARG A 142 2.98 -1.64 4.74
CA ARG A 142 3.74 -1.44 5.98
C ARG A 142 4.97 -2.33 6.01
N LEU A 143 4.86 -3.58 5.55
CA LEU A 143 5.97 -4.53 5.52
C LEU A 143 7.09 -4.05 4.59
N LEU A 144 6.73 -3.48 3.44
CA LEU A 144 7.69 -2.84 2.52
C LEU A 144 8.34 -1.59 3.11
N GLY A 145 7.61 -0.83 3.92
CA GLY A 145 8.10 0.37 4.59
C GLY A 145 9.21 0.12 5.60
N TYR A 146 9.52 -1.15 5.90
CA TYR A 146 10.66 -1.56 6.71
C TYR A 146 11.57 -2.55 5.96
N PRO A 147 12.28 -2.12 4.89
CA PRO A 147 13.23 -2.98 4.21
C PRO A 147 14.33 -3.45 5.19
N GLU A 148 14.64 -2.63 6.18
CA GLU A 148 15.56 -2.96 7.28
C GLU A 148 15.05 -4.07 8.19
N VAL A 149 13.73 -4.21 8.42
CA VAL A 149 13.19 -5.31 9.24
C VAL A 149 13.24 -6.62 8.46
N ALA A 150 12.89 -6.60 7.17
CA ALA A 150 13.06 -7.76 6.30
C ALA A 150 14.54 -8.17 6.21
N SER A 151 15.44 -7.21 5.92
CA SER A 151 16.88 -7.44 5.90
C SER A 151 17.41 -7.93 7.25
N TRP A 152 16.95 -7.36 8.36
CA TRP A 152 17.33 -7.77 9.72
C TRP A 152 16.86 -9.19 10.05
N TRP A 153 15.62 -9.53 9.71
CA TRP A 153 15.04 -10.85 9.99
C TRP A 153 15.80 -11.91 9.18
N VAL A 154 16.05 -11.66 7.90
CA VAL A 154 16.81 -12.58 7.05
C VAL A 154 18.29 -12.67 7.48
N ARG A 155 18.92 -11.56 7.88
CA ARG A 155 20.28 -11.57 8.47
C ARG A 155 20.37 -12.32 9.79
N LYS A 156 19.27 -12.38 10.55
CA LYS A 156 19.23 -13.06 11.85
C LYS A 156 19.00 -14.57 11.70
N VAL A 157 18.25 -14.98 10.69
CA VAL A 157 17.95 -16.39 10.42
C VAL A 157 19.07 -17.06 9.61
N PHE A 158 19.71 -16.34 8.69
CA PHE A 158 20.78 -16.89 7.87
C PHE A 158 22.16 -16.42 8.35
N PRO A 159 23.16 -17.32 8.47
CA PRO A 159 24.54 -16.93 8.75
C PRO A 159 25.21 -16.47 7.44
N TRP A 160 25.13 -15.18 7.09
CA TRP A 160 25.58 -14.69 5.77
C TRP A 160 27.09 -14.75 5.54
N ASN A 161 27.86 -15.08 6.57
CA ASN A 161 29.31 -15.12 6.47
C ASN A 161 29.75 -16.45 5.84
N ARG A 162 29.83 -16.50 4.50
CA ARG A 162 30.32 -17.66 3.71
C ARG A 162 31.62 -18.27 4.28
N SER A 163 32.50 -17.43 4.82
CA SER A 163 33.77 -17.82 5.46
C SER A 163 33.62 -18.51 6.83
N LEU A 164 32.55 -18.23 7.57
CA LEU A 164 32.24 -18.92 8.83
C LEU A 164 31.50 -20.24 8.57
N LEU A 165 30.61 -20.27 7.57
CA LEU A 165 29.87 -21.49 7.18
C LEU A 165 30.81 -22.60 6.70
N SER A 166 31.80 -22.27 5.86
CA SER A 166 32.78 -23.25 5.36
C SER A 166 33.64 -23.86 6.49
N LYS A 167 33.89 -23.10 7.55
CA LYS A 167 34.61 -23.56 8.76
C LYS A 167 33.70 -24.33 9.73
N ALA A 168 32.40 -24.06 9.73
CA ALA A 168 31.42 -24.73 10.57
C ALA A 168 30.89 -26.04 9.96
N ALA A 169 31.06 -26.26 8.65
CA ALA A 169 30.65 -27.46 7.92
C ALA A 169 31.00 -28.80 8.61
N PRO A 170 32.24 -29.04 9.12
CA PRO A 170 32.56 -30.29 9.81
C PRO A 170 31.79 -30.47 11.13
N ILE A 171 31.50 -29.38 11.85
CA ILE A 171 30.73 -29.41 13.11
C ILE A 171 29.25 -29.64 12.82
N ALA A 172 28.71 -28.96 11.80
CA ALA A 172 27.33 -29.14 11.36
C ALA A 172 27.06 -30.58 10.91
N LYS A 173 28.01 -31.18 10.17
CA LYS A 173 27.94 -32.58 9.76
C LYS A 173 27.96 -33.54 10.96
N ALA A 174 28.71 -33.22 12.02
CA ALA A 174 28.74 -34.02 13.24
C ALA A 174 27.46 -33.90 14.09
N LEU A 175 26.72 -32.81 13.93
CA LEU A 175 25.46 -32.53 14.64
C LEU A 175 24.21 -32.77 13.77
N GLU A 176 24.38 -33.36 12.58
CA GLU A 176 23.31 -33.59 11.59
C GLU A 176 22.49 -32.33 11.25
N ILE A 177 23.12 -31.16 11.32
CA ILE A 177 22.49 -29.88 11.00
C ILE A 177 22.55 -29.68 9.47
N PRO A 178 21.40 -29.52 8.78
CA PRO A 178 21.37 -29.29 7.34
C PRO A 178 21.99 -27.94 6.99
N MET A 179 23.03 -27.96 6.17
CA MET A 179 23.73 -26.76 5.71
C MET A 179 23.08 -26.21 4.44
N PRO A 180 22.94 -24.88 4.30
CA PRO A 180 22.42 -24.27 3.09
C PRO A 180 23.40 -24.44 1.93
N GLU A 181 22.89 -24.77 0.75
CA GLU A 181 23.67 -24.78 -0.49
C GLU A 181 24.07 -23.34 -0.89
N PRO A 182 25.21 -23.11 -1.56
CA PRO A 182 25.61 -21.78 -2.01
C PRO A 182 24.53 -21.08 -2.86
N GLU A 183 23.87 -21.83 -3.74
CA GLU A 183 22.81 -21.34 -4.63
C GLU A 183 21.56 -20.91 -3.84
N LEU A 184 21.29 -21.53 -2.69
CA LEU A 184 20.19 -21.12 -1.81
C LEU A 184 20.47 -19.75 -1.19
N MET A 185 21.73 -19.48 -0.86
CA MET A 185 22.13 -18.19 -0.32
C MET A 185 22.00 -17.08 -1.37
N ASP A 186 22.31 -17.39 -2.63
CA ASP A 186 22.12 -16.45 -3.75
C ASP A 186 20.63 -16.13 -3.97
N GLU A 187 19.72 -17.10 -3.84
CA GLU A 187 18.27 -16.86 -3.93
C GLU A 187 17.75 -15.93 -2.83
N VAL A 188 18.22 -16.14 -1.59
CA VAL A 188 17.85 -15.29 -0.46
C VAL A 188 18.39 -13.87 -0.65
N GLU A 189 19.62 -13.72 -1.13
CA GLU A 189 20.22 -12.41 -1.44
C GLU A 189 19.41 -11.69 -2.53
N HIS A 190 19.07 -12.40 -3.62
CA HIS A 190 18.29 -11.86 -4.72
C HIS A 190 16.88 -11.42 -4.30
N LEU A 191 16.22 -12.17 -3.41
CA LEU A 191 14.92 -11.78 -2.87
C LEU A 191 15.01 -10.45 -2.10
N ILE A 192 16.04 -10.28 -1.27
CA ILE A 192 16.22 -9.05 -0.49
C ILE A 192 16.51 -7.88 -1.42
N GLU A 193 17.36 -8.06 -2.42
CA GLU A 193 17.62 -7.05 -3.44
C GLU A 193 16.33 -6.64 -4.16
N ASN A 194 15.48 -7.61 -4.51
CA ASN A 194 14.20 -7.35 -5.15
C ASN A 194 13.23 -6.59 -4.22
N LEU A 195 13.20 -6.91 -2.92
CA LEU A 195 12.38 -6.18 -1.93
C LEU A 195 12.89 -4.75 -1.71
N LEU A 196 14.21 -4.54 -1.65
CA LEU A 196 14.81 -3.20 -1.56
C LEU A 196 14.52 -2.37 -2.80
N ALA A 197 14.65 -2.96 -3.99
CA ALA A 197 14.31 -2.31 -5.24
C ALA A 197 12.81 -1.96 -5.30
N MET A 198 11.94 -2.82 -4.76
CA MET A 198 10.51 -2.55 -4.69
C MET A 198 10.19 -1.31 -3.85
N ASP A 199 10.78 -1.17 -2.66
CA ASP A 199 10.60 0.03 -1.83
C ASP A 199 11.06 1.29 -2.58
N GLY A 200 12.18 1.19 -3.32
CA GLY A 200 12.65 2.27 -4.20
C GLY A 200 11.65 2.64 -5.29
N ILE A 201 11.06 1.66 -5.97
CA ILE A 201 10.03 1.86 -7.01
C ILE A 201 8.78 2.53 -6.42
N LEU A 202 8.30 2.05 -5.28
CA LEU A 202 7.08 2.60 -4.65
C LEU A 202 7.26 4.02 -4.10
N ARG A 203 8.52 4.43 -3.86
CA ARG A 203 8.91 5.79 -3.47
C ARG A 203 9.28 6.69 -4.65
N ASP A 204 9.27 6.19 -5.88
CA ASP A 204 9.43 7.02 -7.07
C ASP A 204 8.12 7.79 -7.31
N HIS A 205 8.06 9.03 -6.81
CA HIS A 205 6.86 9.88 -6.89
C HIS A 205 6.54 10.38 -8.30
N GLU A 206 7.46 10.24 -9.26
CA GLU A 206 7.23 10.63 -10.65
C GLU A 206 6.42 9.56 -11.39
N HIS A 207 6.69 8.29 -11.10
CA HIS A 207 6.12 7.16 -11.83
C HIS A 207 5.17 6.31 -10.98
N CYS A 208 5.27 6.34 -9.66
CA CYS A 208 4.46 5.53 -8.76
C CYS A 208 3.59 6.39 -7.83
N SER A 209 2.31 6.01 -7.71
CA SER A 209 1.40 6.63 -6.74
C SER A 209 0.34 5.63 -6.26
N ILE A 210 -0.35 6.02 -5.20
CA ILE A 210 -1.42 5.27 -4.56
C ILE A 210 -2.72 6.05 -4.65
N ARG A 211 -3.82 5.36 -4.95
CA ARG A 211 -5.17 5.88 -4.88
C ARG A 211 -5.97 5.13 -3.82
N LEU A 212 -6.51 5.87 -2.86
CA LEU A 212 -7.27 5.29 -1.75
C LEU A 212 -8.75 5.20 -2.09
N VAL A 213 -9.34 4.02 -2.01
CA VAL A 213 -10.76 3.80 -2.29
C VAL A 213 -11.52 3.61 -0.98
N MET A 214 -12.65 4.31 -0.83
CA MET A 214 -13.56 4.17 0.31
C MET A 214 -15.02 4.33 -0.10
N ASN A 215 -15.92 3.92 0.79
CA ASN A 215 -17.33 4.32 0.74
C ASN A 215 -17.52 5.54 1.65
N PRO A 216 -18.56 6.37 1.43
CA PRO A 216 -18.96 7.44 2.33
C PRO A 216 -19.63 6.82 3.56
N ASP A 217 -18.82 6.21 4.41
CA ASP A 217 -19.21 5.61 5.69
C ASP A 217 -18.17 6.04 6.72
N ARG A 218 -18.61 6.61 7.85
CA ARG A 218 -17.71 7.20 8.86
C ARG A 218 -16.60 6.24 9.30
N MET A 219 -16.91 4.97 9.50
CA MET A 219 -15.91 3.97 9.89
C MET A 219 -14.89 3.69 8.78
N VAL A 220 -15.34 3.67 7.51
CA VAL A 220 -14.47 3.43 6.35
C VAL A 220 -13.58 4.63 6.09
N ILE A 221 -14.13 5.85 6.19
CA ILE A 221 -13.38 7.11 6.08
C ILE A 221 -12.29 7.19 7.15
N ASN A 222 -12.61 6.88 8.40
CA ASN A 222 -11.63 6.88 9.48
C ASN A 222 -10.49 5.88 9.22
N GLU A 223 -10.79 4.70 8.68
CA GLU A 223 -9.77 3.71 8.31
C GLU A 223 -8.91 4.17 7.13
N ALA A 224 -9.53 4.81 6.12
CA ALA A 224 -8.80 5.39 5.00
C ALA A 224 -7.87 6.52 5.46
N ARG A 225 -8.29 7.37 6.41
CA ARG A 225 -7.44 8.42 7.00
C ARG A 225 -6.23 7.83 7.73
N ARG A 226 -6.40 6.73 8.48
CA ARG A 226 -5.29 6.00 9.10
C ARG A 226 -4.33 5.43 8.04
N THR A 227 -4.89 4.85 6.99
CA THR A 227 -4.10 4.29 5.87
C THR A 227 -3.32 5.39 5.16
N PHE A 228 -3.96 6.50 4.78
CA PHE A 228 -3.30 7.66 4.17
C PHE A 228 -2.14 8.19 5.01
N THR A 229 -2.39 8.35 6.31
CA THR A 229 -1.36 8.77 7.27
C THR A 229 -0.18 7.82 7.29
N HIS A 230 -0.46 6.52 7.23
CA HIS A 230 0.55 5.48 7.10
C HIS A 230 1.36 5.69 5.82
N LEU A 231 0.72 5.75 4.66
CA LEU A 231 1.38 5.94 3.37
C LEU A 231 2.31 7.16 3.37
N CYS A 232 1.86 8.30 3.91
CA CYS A 232 2.69 9.49 4.02
C CYS A 232 3.93 9.30 4.91
N LEU A 233 3.87 8.47 5.97
CA LEU A 233 5.04 8.21 6.84
C LEU A 233 6.13 7.43 6.14
N PHE A 234 5.72 6.46 5.32
CA PHE A 234 6.66 5.62 4.58
C PHE A 234 7.07 6.25 3.26
N GLY A 235 6.64 7.50 3.03
CA GLY A 235 7.02 8.26 1.85
C GLY A 235 6.39 7.73 0.57
N TYR A 236 5.24 7.05 0.65
CA TYR A 236 4.47 6.68 -0.52
C TYR A 236 3.51 7.81 -0.91
N LEU A 237 3.53 8.19 -2.18
CA LEU A 237 2.71 9.28 -2.68
C LEU A 237 1.27 8.78 -2.89
N THR A 238 0.32 9.39 -2.18
CA THR A 238 -1.11 9.22 -2.50
C THR A 238 -1.54 10.39 -3.37
N ASP A 239 -1.89 10.13 -4.63
CA ASP A 239 -2.19 11.18 -5.61
C ASP A 239 -3.70 11.46 -5.76
N ALA A 240 -4.56 10.55 -5.31
CA ALA A 240 -6.00 10.78 -5.27
C ALA A 240 -6.70 9.91 -4.20
N VAL A 241 -7.90 10.35 -3.82
CA VAL A 241 -8.82 9.61 -2.97
C VAL A 241 -10.13 9.43 -3.73
N ILE A 242 -10.69 8.22 -3.67
CA ILE A 242 -11.89 7.82 -4.41
C ILE A 242 -12.98 7.47 -3.41
N VAL A 243 -14.08 8.20 -3.46
CA VAL A 243 -15.30 7.92 -2.70
C VAL A 243 -16.31 7.24 -3.63
N ASN A 244 -16.40 5.92 -3.50
CA ASN A 244 -17.30 5.08 -4.28
C ASN A 244 -18.68 4.96 -3.61
N ARG A 245 -19.71 4.58 -4.38
CA ARG A 245 -21.08 4.37 -3.90
C ARG A 245 -21.72 5.60 -3.26
N VAL A 246 -21.48 6.77 -3.83
CA VAL A 246 -22.19 7.99 -3.47
C VAL A 246 -23.61 7.94 -4.04
N PHE A 247 -24.63 8.19 -3.22
CA PHE A 247 -26.00 8.18 -3.70
C PHE A 247 -26.22 9.30 -4.73
N PRO A 248 -26.82 8.98 -5.89
CA PRO A 248 -27.15 9.99 -6.89
C PRO A 248 -28.16 11.01 -6.37
N ASP A 249 -28.09 12.25 -6.86
CA ASP A 249 -29.05 13.31 -6.53
C ASP A 249 -30.48 12.95 -6.98
N GLU A 250 -30.61 12.13 -8.02
CA GLU A 250 -31.89 11.67 -8.57
C GLU A 250 -32.63 10.71 -7.62
N VAL A 251 -31.97 10.14 -6.61
CA VAL A 251 -32.61 9.29 -5.59
C VAL A 251 -33.36 10.18 -4.60
N ALA A 252 -34.56 10.59 -4.97
CA ALA A 252 -35.43 11.48 -4.19
C ALA A 252 -36.34 10.75 -3.17
N ASP A 253 -36.19 9.44 -2.99
CA ASP A 253 -37.01 8.67 -2.04
C ASP A 253 -36.72 9.11 -0.59
N SER A 254 -37.80 9.33 0.16
CA SER A 254 -37.78 9.65 1.60
C SER A 254 -36.95 8.68 2.45
N TYR A 255 -36.89 7.39 2.09
CA TYR A 255 -36.13 6.37 2.82
C TYR A 255 -34.62 6.62 2.77
N PHE A 256 -34.10 7.09 1.62
CA PHE A 256 -32.68 7.36 1.44
C PHE A 256 -32.28 8.80 1.78
N ALA A 257 -33.25 9.67 2.08
CA ALA A 257 -32.99 11.08 2.40
C ALA A 257 -31.99 11.24 3.56
N GLY A 258 -32.16 10.48 4.66
CA GLY A 258 -31.24 10.52 5.80
C GLY A 258 -29.84 10.00 5.46
N TRP A 259 -29.75 8.97 4.61
CA TRP A 259 -28.46 8.46 4.13
C TRP A 259 -27.73 9.47 3.26
N ARG A 260 -28.43 10.21 2.40
CA ARG A 260 -27.83 11.28 1.57
C ARG A 260 -27.30 12.44 2.41
N GLU A 261 -28.09 12.91 3.37
CA GLU A 261 -27.65 13.97 4.29
C GLU A 261 -26.38 13.55 5.06
N GLN A 262 -26.36 12.29 5.51
CA GLN A 262 -25.19 11.72 6.17
C GLN A 262 -23.99 11.60 5.21
N GLN A 263 -24.19 11.16 3.96
CA GLN A 263 -23.12 11.08 2.96
C GLN A 263 -22.56 12.46 2.60
N SER A 264 -23.40 13.49 2.49
CA SER A 264 -22.94 14.87 2.25
C SER A 264 -21.99 15.35 3.36
N THR A 265 -22.40 15.16 4.62
CA THR A 265 -21.54 15.49 5.78
C THR A 265 -20.23 14.69 5.75
N GLN A 266 -20.29 13.43 5.31
CA GLN A 266 -19.11 12.58 5.20
C GLN A 266 -18.18 12.97 4.06
N LEU A 267 -18.72 13.43 2.93
CA LEU A 267 -17.95 13.94 1.79
C LEU A 267 -17.19 15.21 2.18
N GLU A 268 -17.84 16.15 2.88
CA GLU A 268 -17.16 17.33 3.45
C GLU A 268 -15.99 16.93 4.36
N MET A 269 -16.21 15.94 5.24
CA MET A 269 -15.13 15.39 6.07
C MET A 269 -14.01 14.77 5.23
N VAL A 270 -14.30 14.10 4.12
CA VAL A 270 -13.26 13.54 3.24
C VAL A 270 -12.47 14.68 2.59
N GLU A 271 -13.14 15.65 1.98
CA GLU A 271 -12.48 16.80 1.34
C GLU A 271 -11.54 17.54 2.30
N GLU A 272 -12.00 17.84 3.51
CA GLU A 272 -11.16 18.47 4.54
C GLU A 272 -10.01 17.56 5.01
N GLY A 273 -10.28 16.27 5.19
CA GLY A 273 -9.35 15.32 5.80
C GLY A 273 -8.22 14.89 4.87
N PHE A 274 -8.42 14.95 3.55
CA PHE A 274 -7.44 14.54 2.56
C PHE A 274 -6.86 15.70 1.75
N SER A 275 -7.35 16.94 1.95
CA SER A 275 -6.75 18.13 1.35
C SER A 275 -5.23 18.20 1.59
N PRO A 276 -4.40 18.48 0.56
CA PRO A 276 -4.76 18.93 -0.80
C PRO A 276 -4.93 17.82 -1.86
N VAL A 277 -5.03 16.55 -1.45
CA VAL A 277 -5.21 15.43 -2.38
C VAL A 277 -6.61 15.49 -3.03
N PRO A 278 -6.72 15.40 -4.37
CA PRO A 278 -8.00 15.36 -5.07
C PRO A 278 -8.92 14.25 -4.59
N VAL A 279 -10.20 14.59 -4.44
CA VAL A 279 -11.27 13.64 -4.13
C VAL A 279 -12.08 13.40 -5.41
N LEU A 280 -12.06 12.16 -5.90
CA LEU A 280 -12.89 11.70 -7.01
C LEU A 280 -14.09 10.95 -6.44
N THR A 281 -15.26 11.08 -7.06
CA THR A 281 -16.49 10.44 -6.58
C THR A 281 -17.10 9.58 -7.67
N ALA A 282 -17.73 8.48 -7.27
CA ALA A 282 -18.51 7.63 -8.16
C ALA A 282 -19.87 7.32 -7.56
N ARG A 283 -20.90 7.34 -8.41
CA ARG A 283 -22.26 7.06 -7.95
C ARG A 283 -22.42 5.62 -7.51
N TYR A 284 -23.44 5.37 -6.69
CA TYR A 284 -23.91 4.03 -6.43
C TYR A 284 -24.78 3.54 -7.59
N PHE A 285 -24.24 2.62 -8.38
CA PHE A 285 -24.93 2.04 -9.53
C PHE A 285 -26.10 1.13 -9.12
N ASP A 286 -27.08 1.02 -10.02
CA ASP A 286 -28.29 0.19 -9.89
C ASP A 286 -28.04 -1.32 -10.06
N ARG A 287 -26.81 -1.68 -10.43
CA ARG A 287 -26.36 -3.04 -10.68
C ARG A 287 -24.88 -3.17 -10.33
N GLU A 288 -24.41 -4.41 -10.28
CA GLU A 288 -23.01 -4.71 -10.01
C GLU A 288 -22.08 -4.15 -11.10
N VAL A 289 -20.92 -3.64 -10.69
CA VAL A 289 -19.95 -3.02 -11.61
C VAL A 289 -18.98 -4.09 -12.11
N ILE A 290 -19.46 -4.85 -13.10
CA ILE A 290 -18.73 -5.93 -13.77
C ILE A 290 -18.82 -5.71 -15.29
N GLY A 291 -17.73 -6.05 -15.98
CA GLY A 291 -17.66 -6.02 -17.43
C GLY A 291 -17.45 -4.63 -18.02
N GLU A 292 -17.18 -4.60 -19.32
CA GLU A 292 -16.74 -3.41 -20.05
C GLU A 292 -17.70 -2.22 -19.95
N GLU A 293 -19.01 -2.45 -20.12
CA GLU A 293 -20.02 -1.39 -20.07
C GLU A 293 -20.02 -0.68 -18.72
N MET A 294 -20.07 -1.45 -17.63
CA MET A 294 -20.14 -0.89 -16.28
C MET A 294 -18.83 -0.24 -15.85
N HIS A 295 -17.69 -0.81 -16.25
CA HIS A 295 -16.39 -0.19 -16.05
C HIS A 295 -16.25 1.15 -16.76
N THR A 296 -16.77 1.26 -17.99
CA THR A 296 -16.77 2.52 -18.74
C THR A 296 -17.60 3.58 -18.00
N ARG A 297 -18.81 3.23 -17.57
CA ARG A 297 -19.68 4.13 -16.80
C ARG A 297 -19.06 4.56 -15.46
N LEU A 298 -18.40 3.63 -14.76
CA LEU A 298 -17.68 3.96 -13.52
C LEU A 298 -16.49 4.89 -13.79
N ALA A 299 -15.73 4.65 -14.86
CA ALA A 299 -14.62 5.52 -15.25
C ALA A 299 -15.10 6.92 -15.64
N ASP A 300 -16.23 7.03 -16.33
CA ASP A 300 -16.82 8.32 -16.72
C ASP A 300 -17.21 9.15 -15.50
N ASP A 301 -17.82 8.54 -14.47
CA ASP A 301 -18.13 9.20 -13.20
C ASP A 301 -16.84 9.66 -12.46
N LEU A 302 -15.81 8.81 -12.43
CA LEU A 302 -14.58 9.08 -11.67
C LEU A 302 -13.69 10.14 -12.33
N TYR A 303 -13.55 10.09 -13.65
CA TYR A 303 -12.50 10.81 -14.37
C TYR A 303 -13.06 11.88 -15.30
N GLY A 304 -14.20 11.66 -15.97
CA GLY A 304 -14.69 12.56 -17.01
C GLY A 304 -13.62 12.83 -18.09
N GLU A 305 -13.02 14.02 -18.06
CA GLU A 305 -11.94 14.46 -18.96
C GLU A 305 -10.52 14.33 -18.35
N ILE A 306 -10.42 13.90 -17.09
CA ILE A 306 -9.14 13.70 -16.40
C ILE A 306 -8.46 12.45 -16.96
N ASP A 307 -7.17 12.53 -17.31
CA ASP A 307 -6.37 11.36 -17.68
C ASP A 307 -6.24 10.42 -16.45
N PRO A 308 -6.82 9.20 -16.49
CA PRO A 308 -6.76 8.26 -15.38
C PRO A 308 -5.34 7.77 -15.11
N SER A 309 -4.42 7.83 -16.08
CA SER A 309 -3.01 7.48 -15.92
C SER A 309 -2.16 8.63 -15.36
N GLY A 310 -2.70 9.86 -15.36
CA GLY A 310 -1.99 11.04 -14.86
C GLY A 310 -1.60 10.96 -13.38
N LEU A 311 -0.58 11.73 -13.00
CA LEU A 311 -0.29 12.02 -11.60
C LEU A 311 -1.21 13.17 -11.16
N LEU A 312 -2.21 12.88 -10.34
CA LEU A 312 -3.27 13.85 -10.00
C LEU A 312 -2.85 14.81 -8.88
N HIS A 313 -1.85 14.41 -8.09
CA HIS A 313 -1.26 15.22 -7.04
C HIS A 313 0.17 14.77 -6.77
N SER A 314 1.11 15.72 -6.72
CA SER A 314 2.54 15.48 -6.50
C SER A 314 3.05 16.01 -5.16
N GLY A 315 2.21 16.65 -4.36
CA GLY A 315 2.60 17.15 -3.05
C GLY A 315 2.77 16.00 -2.07
N MET A 316 3.98 15.80 -1.53
CA MET A 316 4.09 15.08 -0.27
C MET A 316 3.39 15.92 0.80
N ALA A 317 2.19 15.49 1.21
CA ALA A 317 1.46 16.13 2.29
C ALA A 317 2.29 16.16 3.59
N ARG A 318 3.25 15.23 3.74
CA ARG A 318 4.07 15.06 4.93
C ARG A 318 5.35 14.26 4.67
N GLU A 319 6.46 14.72 5.22
CA GLU A 319 7.75 14.03 5.30
C GLU A 319 8.01 13.66 6.77
N VAL A 320 8.47 12.43 7.04
CA VAL A 320 8.85 12.02 8.40
C VAL A 320 10.30 11.57 8.40
N ALA A 321 11.12 12.29 9.15
CA ALA A 321 12.54 12.04 9.29
C ALA A 321 12.86 11.58 10.71
N THR A 322 13.93 10.79 10.85
CA THR A 322 14.54 10.55 12.16
C THR A 322 15.82 11.37 12.23
N GLU A 323 15.82 12.38 13.09
CA GLU A 323 16.94 13.30 13.27
C GLU A 323 17.39 13.23 14.73
N ASP A 324 18.66 12.91 14.95
CA ASP A 324 19.26 12.79 16.30
C ASP A 324 18.49 11.89 17.28
N GLY A 325 17.90 10.80 16.78
CA GLY A 325 17.11 9.85 17.59
C GLY A 325 15.70 10.33 17.93
N ARG A 326 15.26 11.48 17.41
CA ARG A 326 13.89 12.00 17.52
C ARG A 326 13.15 11.83 16.20
N THR A 327 11.84 11.58 16.26
CA THR A 327 11.01 11.55 15.06
C THR A 327 10.48 12.95 14.77
N VAL A 328 10.79 13.46 13.58
CA VAL A 328 10.36 14.77 13.10
C VAL A 328 9.35 14.57 11.99
N ILE A 329 8.17 15.15 12.12
CA ILE A 329 7.12 15.17 11.10
C ILE A 329 7.08 16.56 10.50
N ARG A 330 7.38 16.69 9.21
CA ARG A 330 7.20 17.91 8.41
C ARG A 330 5.95 17.78 7.58
N ILE A 331 5.01 18.72 7.69
CA ILE A 331 3.72 18.71 7.01
C ILE A 331 3.63 19.98 6.20
N ARG A 332 3.42 19.87 4.88
CA ARG A 332 3.24 21.05 4.05
C ARG A 332 1.83 21.61 4.28
N ALA A 333 1.73 22.85 4.76
CA ALA A 333 0.50 23.60 4.94
C ALA A 333 0.58 24.95 4.20
N PRO A 334 0.49 24.93 2.85
CA PRO A 334 0.46 26.15 2.05
C PRO A 334 -0.76 27.02 2.41
N PHE A 335 -0.62 28.34 2.23
CA PHE A 335 -1.66 29.35 2.54
C PHE A 335 -2.03 29.54 4.02
N THR A 336 -1.26 28.96 4.94
CA THR A 336 -1.44 29.19 6.37
C THR A 336 -0.61 30.41 6.80
N GLU A 337 -1.26 31.44 7.35
CA GLU A 337 -0.54 32.60 7.88
C GLU A 337 0.31 32.20 9.09
N LYS A 338 1.49 32.82 9.24
CA LYS A 338 2.38 32.56 10.37
C LYS A 338 1.65 32.91 11.67
N GLY A 339 1.41 31.93 12.52
CA GLY A 339 0.63 32.09 13.76
C GLY A 339 1.09 31.15 14.88
N GLU A 340 0.49 31.30 16.06
CA GLU A 340 0.72 30.39 17.19
C GLU A 340 0.28 28.98 16.80
N VAL A 341 1.21 28.02 16.93
CA VAL A 341 0.95 26.60 16.68
C VAL A 341 0.47 25.96 17.98
N LYS A 342 -0.74 25.40 17.98
CA LYS A 342 -1.28 24.61 19.10
C LYS A 342 -1.43 23.17 18.68
N LEU A 343 -0.93 22.28 19.54
CA LEU A 343 -1.02 20.84 19.37
C LEU A 343 -1.87 20.25 20.50
N GLN A 344 -2.86 19.44 20.16
CA GLN A 344 -3.58 18.61 21.12
C GLN A 344 -3.62 17.18 20.60
N GLN A 345 -3.09 16.25 21.39
CA GLN A 345 -3.08 14.84 21.02
C GLN A 345 -4.11 14.07 21.84
N ALA A 346 -4.98 13.32 21.16
CA ALA A 346 -5.95 12.41 21.72
C ALA A 346 -5.78 11.02 21.08
N GLY A 347 -4.95 10.18 21.69
CA GLY A 347 -4.63 8.85 21.15
C GLY A 347 -3.88 8.95 19.81
N GLU A 348 -4.51 8.44 18.74
CA GLU A 348 -4.00 8.52 17.37
C GLU A 348 -4.36 9.83 16.66
N GLU A 349 -5.09 10.75 17.29
CA GLU A 349 -5.43 12.04 16.70
C GLU A 349 -4.51 13.13 17.25
N LEU A 350 -3.92 13.92 16.35
CA LEU A 350 -3.21 15.16 16.67
C LEU A 350 -3.95 16.32 16.02
N LEU A 351 -4.71 17.05 16.83
CA LEU A 351 -5.24 18.34 16.42
C LEU A 351 -4.10 19.35 16.35
N VAL A 352 -3.89 19.90 15.16
CA VAL A 352 -2.97 21.00 14.91
C VAL A 352 -3.79 22.23 14.56
N GLN A 353 -3.56 23.30 15.30
CA GLN A 353 -4.08 24.62 14.98
C GLN A 353 -2.91 25.55 14.68
N VAL A 354 -2.96 26.27 13.55
CA VAL A 354 -2.02 27.33 13.19
C VAL A 354 -2.83 28.56 12.81
N GLY A 355 -2.85 29.58 13.68
CA GLY A 355 -3.76 30.71 13.52
C GLY A 355 -5.23 30.28 13.61
N GLU A 356 -6.03 30.60 12.57
CA GLU A 356 -7.43 30.16 12.45
C GLU A 356 -7.58 28.78 11.79
N ALA A 357 -6.55 28.31 11.08
CA ALA A 357 -6.58 27.01 10.43
C ALA A 357 -6.47 25.89 11.47
N ARG A 358 -7.40 24.93 11.40
CA ARG A 358 -7.40 23.72 12.23
C ARG A 358 -7.39 22.49 11.33
N ARG A 359 -6.51 21.55 11.65
CA ARG A 359 -6.41 20.26 10.97
C ARG A 359 -6.24 19.15 11.99
N THR A 360 -6.99 18.07 11.84
CA THR A 360 -6.77 16.86 12.62
C THR A 360 -5.88 15.92 11.81
N ILE A 361 -4.69 15.64 12.33
CA ILE A 361 -3.72 14.75 11.74
C ILE A 361 -3.78 13.43 12.47
N MET A 362 -4.00 12.32 11.76
CA MET A 362 -3.81 11.03 12.39
C MET A 362 -2.31 10.78 12.60
N LEU A 363 -1.98 10.17 13.72
CA LEU A 363 -0.65 9.70 14.07
C LEU A 363 -0.62 8.19 13.85
N PRO A 364 0.48 7.64 13.30
CA PRO A 364 0.68 6.21 13.32
C PRO A 364 0.78 5.72 14.77
N SER A 365 0.41 4.46 14.99
CA SER A 365 0.32 3.87 16.33
C SER A 365 1.64 3.92 17.11
N GLY A 366 2.80 3.96 16.43
CA GLY A 366 4.11 4.19 17.06
C GLY A 366 4.30 5.60 17.61
N LEU A 367 3.77 6.63 16.93
CA LEU A 367 3.84 8.03 17.36
C LEU A 367 2.67 8.43 18.28
N ALA A 368 1.54 7.73 18.20
CA ALA A 368 0.42 7.89 19.13
C ALA A 368 0.82 7.62 20.60
N ARG A 369 1.90 6.85 20.81
CA ARG A 369 2.49 6.55 22.13
C ARG A 369 3.55 7.57 22.56
N ARG A 370 3.97 8.46 21.66
CA ARG A 370 4.93 9.54 21.89
C ARG A 370 4.16 10.84 22.13
N SER A 371 4.82 11.82 22.77
CA SER A 371 4.23 13.15 22.95
C SER A 371 4.94 14.15 22.02
N PRO A 372 4.20 15.06 21.35
CA PRO A 372 4.82 16.14 20.62
C PRO A 372 5.54 17.06 21.61
N SER A 373 6.85 17.24 21.43
CA SER A 373 7.71 18.06 22.30
C SER A 373 7.89 19.47 21.76
N LYS A 374 7.88 19.63 20.44
CA LYS A 374 8.07 20.92 19.76
C LYS A 374 7.26 20.98 18.46
N ALA A 375 6.77 22.16 18.13
CA ALA A 375 6.15 22.45 16.85
C ALA A 375 6.65 23.79 16.31
N SER A 376 6.97 23.88 15.03
CA SER A 376 7.34 25.12 14.35
C SER A 376 6.72 25.17 12.96
N PHE A 377 6.37 26.37 12.51
CA PHE A 377 5.83 26.58 11.18
C PHE A 377 6.69 27.58 10.40
N GLU A 378 7.39 27.09 9.37
CA GLU A 378 8.30 27.87 8.52
C GLU A 378 8.18 27.44 7.06
N ASN A 379 8.26 28.39 6.12
CA ASN A 379 8.19 28.12 4.67
C ASN A 379 7.02 27.21 4.26
N GLU A 380 5.81 27.52 4.75
CA GLU A 380 4.61 26.72 4.52
C GLU A 380 4.72 25.26 4.99
N THR A 381 5.63 24.98 5.91
CA THR A 381 5.90 23.65 6.44
C THR A 381 5.82 23.66 7.96
N LEU A 382 4.91 22.85 8.48
CA LEU A 382 4.77 22.57 9.91
C LEU A 382 5.69 21.41 10.28
N GLU A 383 6.69 21.68 11.09
CA GLU A 383 7.55 20.68 11.70
C GLU A 383 7.07 20.36 13.12
N ILE A 384 6.86 19.09 13.42
CA ILE A 384 6.48 18.58 14.74
C ILE A 384 7.50 17.53 15.17
N VAL A 385 8.15 17.79 16.30
CA VAL A 385 9.11 16.87 16.90
C VAL A 385 8.39 16.02 17.95
N PHE A 386 8.56 14.71 17.88
CA PHE A 386 8.05 13.77 18.86
C PHE A 386 9.19 13.21 19.71
N GLU A 387 8.97 13.19 21.01
CA GLU A 387 9.85 12.52 21.97
C GLU A 387 9.13 11.31 22.57
N ASP A 388 9.91 10.27 22.90
CA ASP A 388 9.39 9.16 23.69
C ASP A 388 8.79 9.73 24.97
N ARG A 389 7.56 9.29 25.30
CA ARG A 389 6.98 9.62 26.60
C ARG A 389 7.95 9.10 27.65
N ASN A 390 8.65 10.00 28.32
CA ASN A 390 9.38 9.65 29.53
C ASN A 390 8.39 8.91 30.42
N VAL A 391 8.72 7.65 30.74
CA VAL A 391 8.09 6.91 31.83
C VAL A 391 8.52 7.64 33.11
N THR A 392 7.86 8.74 33.39
CA THR A 392 8.05 9.52 34.60
C THR A 392 6.73 10.19 34.92
N GLU A 393 5.81 9.38 35.43
CA GLU A 393 5.15 9.64 36.71
C GLU A 393 4.38 8.37 37.12
N ALA A 394 4.50 8.07 38.41
CA ALA A 394 4.09 6.86 39.09
C ALA A 394 2.58 6.78 39.35
#